data_AF-A0A449B2C0-F1
#
_entry.id   AF-A0A449B2C0-F1
#
_cell.length_a   1.000
_cell.length_b   1.000
_cell.length_c   1.000
_cell.angle_alpha   90.00
_cell.angle_beta   90.00
_cell.angle_gamma   90.00
#
_symmetry.space_group_name_H-M   'P 1'
#
loop_
_entity.id
_entity.type
_entity.pdbx_description
1 polymer ?
#
loop_
_entity_poly.entity_id
_entity_poly.type
_entity_poly.pdbx_seq_one_letter_code
_entity_poly.pdbx_strand_id
1 'polypeptide(L)' 'MVVKIKGDSIKLSQFLKKIQETQTGGQSKFFIKNNDIKINGQVPQGRSSKIKPGDIVWVNDTLIKVLSED' A
#
# COMPACT_ATOMS: atom_id res chain seq x y z
N MET A 1 -10.97 6.00 -0.39
CA MET A 1 -11.42 4.87 0.48
C MET A 1 -10.58 4.82 1.75
N VAL A 2 -10.98 4.02 2.76
CA VAL A 2 -10.24 3.87 4.03
C VAL A 2 -9.90 2.41 4.26
N VAL A 3 -8.66 2.14 4.69
CA VAL A 3 -8.18 0.79 5.04
C VAL A 3 -7.56 0.83 6.42
N LYS A 4 -8.05 -0.01 7.33
CA LYS A 4 -7.47 -0.17 8.67
C LYS A 4 -6.35 -1.22 8.67
N ILE A 5 -5.26 -0.97 9.38
CA ILE A 5 -4.15 -1.93 9.54
C ILE A 5 -3.87 -2.18 11.02
N LYS A 6 -3.44 -3.40 11.34
CA LYS A 6 -3.01 -3.74 12.70
C LYS A 6 -1.53 -3.41 12.90
N GLY A 7 -1.21 -2.83 14.06
CA GLY A 7 0.14 -2.44 14.46
C GLY A 7 0.66 -1.18 13.78
N ASP A 8 1.92 -0.85 14.06
CA ASP A 8 2.51 0.45 13.70
C ASP A 8 2.77 0.65 12.20
N SER A 9 2.89 -0.45 11.44
CA SER A 9 3.10 -0.38 9.99
C SER A 9 2.79 -1.68 9.27
N ILE A 10 2.49 -1.57 7.98
CA ILE A 10 2.35 -2.69 7.04
C ILE A 10 3.32 -2.50 5.86
N LYS A 11 3.85 -3.58 5.27
CA LYS A 11 4.63 -3.47 4.03
C LYS A 11 3.71 -3.22 2.84
N LEU A 12 4.15 -2.45 1.85
CA LEU A 12 3.38 -2.15 0.62
C LEU A 12 2.87 -3.42 -0.07
N SER A 13 3.69 -4.45 -0.21
CA SER A 13 3.24 -5.75 -0.75
C SER A 13 2.13 -6.42 0.06
N GLN A 14 2.13 -6.30 1.39
CA GLN A 14 1.07 -6.85 2.22
C GLN A 14 -0.19 -5.99 2.12
N PHE A 15 -0.03 -4.67 2.03
CA PHE A 15 -1.12 -3.73 1.83
C PHE A 15 -1.85 -3.99 0.50
N LEU A 16 -1.12 -4.10 -0.62
CA LEU A 16 -1.68 -4.41 -1.93
C LEU A 16 -2.47 -5.72 -1.94
N LYS A 17 -2.01 -6.74 -1.19
CA LYS A 17 -2.80 -7.97 -1.01
C LYS A 17 -4.06 -7.76 -0.19
N LYS A 18 -3.99 -6.95 0.87
CA LYS A 18 -5.14 -6.65 1.74
C LYS A 18 -6.25 -5.92 0.99
N ILE A 19 -5.89 -5.08 0.03
CA ILE A 19 -6.84 -4.39 -0.86
C ILE A 19 -7.15 -5.20 -2.14
N GLN A 20 -6.70 -6.46 -2.22
CA GLN A 20 -6.97 -7.40 -3.31
C GLN A 20 -6.42 -7.02 -4.69
N GLU A 21 -5.50 -6.06 -4.78
CA GLU A 21 -4.81 -5.71 -6.03
C GLU A 21 -3.83 -6.80 -6.47
N THR A 22 -3.31 -7.58 -5.53
CA THR A 22 -2.39 -8.70 -5.82
C THR A 22 -2.67 -9.89 -4.91
N GLN A 23 -2.29 -11.09 -5.35
CA GLN A 23 -2.47 -12.33 -4.56
C GLN A 23 -1.15 -12.86 -4.00
N THR A 24 -0.03 -12.67 -4.71
CA THR A 24 1.29 -13.16 -4.28
C THR A 24 2.30 -12.03 -4.13
N GLY A 25 3.35 -12.27 -3.33
CA GLY A 25 4.43 -11.29 -3.16
C GLY A 25 5.26 -11.06 -4.44
N GLY A 26 5.26 -12.02 -5.37
CA GLY A 26 5.84 -11.87 -6.71
C GLY A 26 5.02 -10.92 -7.57
N GLN A 27 3.69 -11.09 -7.57
CA GLN A 27 2.77 -10.17 -8.26
C GLN A 27 2.90 -8.74 -7.75
N SER A 28 3.02 -8.52 -6.43
CA SER A 28 3.22 -7.17 -5.88
C SER A 28 4.47 -6.48 -6.44
N LYS A 29 5.55 -7.21 -6.73
CA LYS A 29 6.77 -6.62 -7.32
C LYS A 29 6.49 -6.07 -8.73
N PHE A 30 5.81 -6.85 -9.57
CA PHE A 30 5.46 -6.42 -10.92
C PHE A 30 4.40 -5.32 -10.91
N PHE A 31 3.40 -5.44 -10.03
CA PHE A 31 2.35 -4.45 -9.87
C PHE A 31 2.92 -3.07 -9.53
N ILE A 32 3.83 -2.98 -8.54
CA ILE A 32 4.46 -1.70 -8.15
C ILE A 32 5.27 -1.09 -9.31
N LYS A 33 5.89 -1.91 -10.16
CA LYS A 33 6.67 -1.42 -11.30
C LYS A 33 5.79 -0.89 -12.44
N ASN A 34 4.59 -1.45 -12.61
CA ASN A 34 3.74 -1.23 -13.78
C ASN A 34 2.54 -0.30 -13.51
N ASN A 35 2.34 0.15 -12.27
CA ASN A 35 1.20 0.97 -11.86
C ASN A 35 1.71 2.25 -11.16
N ASP A 36 0.91 3.32 -11.17
CA ASP A 36 1.24 4.54 -10.42
C ASP A 36 0.92 4.33 -8.94
N ILE A 37 1.96 4.31 -8.11
CA ILE A 37 1.83 4.14 -6.67
C ILE A 37 2.61 5.23 -5.96
N LYS A 38 1.95 5.91 -5.04
CA LYS A 38 2.56 6.93 -4.19
C LYS A 38 2.17 6.72 -2.74
N ILE A 39 3.11 6.93 -1.82
CA ILE A 39 2.85 7.02 -0.39
C ILE A 39 3.14 8.47 -0.01
N ASN A 40 2.12 9.20 0.45
CA ASN A 40 2.20 10.63 0.75
C ASN A 40 2.77 11.45 -0.42
N GLY A 41 2.37 11.12 -1.65
CA GLY A 41 2.81 11.80 -2.87
C GLY A 41 4.19 11.37 -3.39
N GLN A 42 4.91 10.50 -2.70
CA GLN A 42 6.24 10.03 -3.12
C GLN A 42 6.21 8.60 -3.66
N VAL A 43 6.99 8.33 -4.71
CA VAL A 43 7.16 6.98 -5.26
C VAL A 43 7.86 6.09 -4.21
N PRO A 44 7.29 4.92 -3.87
CA PRO A 44 7.87 4.03 -2.89
C PRO A 44 9.18 3.40 -3.40
N GLN A 45 10.14 3.20 -2.50
CA GLN A 45 11.42 2.53 -2.80
C GLN A 45 11.29 1.03 -3.14
N GLY A 46 10.09 0.45 -2.99
CA GLY A 46 9.76 -0.89 -3.47
C GLY A 46 8.73 -1.61 -2.60
N ARG A 47 8.60 -2.92 -2.80
CA ARG A 47 7.59 -3.76 -2.14
C ARG A 47 7.70 -3.86 -0.62
N SER A 48 8.87 -3.51 -0.07
CA SER A 48 9.18 -3.48 1.36
C SER A 48 8.97 -2.12 2.01
N SER A 49 8.62 -1.08 1.24
CA SER A 49 8.24 0.22 1.79
C SER A 49 7.14 0.04 2.83
N LYS A 50 7.26 0.79 3.93
CA LYS A 50 6.32 0.73 5.05
C LYS A 50 5.26 1.80 4.88
N ILE A 51 4.02 1.42 5.16
CA ILE A 51 2.86 2.30 5.25
C ILE A 51 2.41 2.28 6.70
N LYS A 52 2.18 3.44 7.29
CA LYS A 52 1.80 3.63 8.68
C LYS A 52 0.37 4.16 8.79
N PRO A 53 -0.30 4.00 9.94
CA PRO A 53 -1.53 4.73 10.22
C PRO A 53 -1.32 6.24 10.01
N GLY A 54 -2.26 6.88 9.30
CA GLY A 54 -2.18 8.29 8.91
C GLY A 54 -1.68 8.51 7.48
N ASP A 55 -0.98 7.54 6.87
CA ASP A 55 -0.50 7.68 5.50
C ASP A 55 -1.64 7.70 4.47
N ILE A 56 -1.40 8.40 3.37
CA ILE A 56 -2.23 8.38 2.17
C ILE A 56 -1.49 7.59 1.09
N VAL A 57 -2.10 6.49 0.66
CA VAL A 57 -1.59 5.65 -0.41
C VAL A 57 -2.42 5.88 -1.65
N TRP A 58 -1.77 6.29 -2.73
CA TRP A 58 -2.35 6.37 -4.06
C TRP A 58 -2.01 5.08 -4.81
N VAL A 59 -3.01 4.42 -5.39
CA VAL A 59 -2.84 3.30 -6.32
C VAL A 59 -3.68 3.55 -7.57
N ASN A 60 -3.04 3.79 -8.71
CA ASN A 60 -3.62 4.14 -10.01
C ASN A 60 -4.50 5.38 -10.01
N ASP A 61 -5.80 5.26 -9.73
CA ASP A 61 -6.75 6.38 -9.61
C ASP A 61 -7.45 6.38 -8.25
N THR A 62 -7.01 5.49 -7.35
CA THR A 62 -7.63 5.29 -6.04
C THR A 62 -6.76 5.89 -4.95
N LEU A 63 -7.32 6.86 -4.23
CA LEU A 63 -6.73 7.42 -3.03
C LEU A 63 -7.22 6.66 -1.78
N ILE A 64 -6.29 6.16 -0.98
CA ILE A 64 -6.55 5.30 0.17
C ILE A 64 -5.96 5.93 1.42
N LYS A 65 -6.80 6.27 2.40
CA LYS A 65 -6.35 6.70 3.72
C LYS A 65 -6.15 5.47 4.62
N VAL A 66 -5.00 5.40 5.27
CA VAL A 66 -4.68 4.31 6.18
C VAL A 66 -4.95 4.73 7.62
N LEU A 67 -5.68 3.90 8.36
CA LEU A 67 -5.97 4.11 9.78
C LEU A 67 -5.48 2.92 10.61
N SER A 68 -5.30 3.11 11.91
CA SER A 68 -5.08 1.99 12.82
C SER A 68 -6.38 1.20 12.98
N GLU A 69 -6.24 -0.11 13.07
CA GLU A 69 -7.26 -0.99 13.64
C GLU A 69 -7.01 -1.04 15.15
N ASP A 70 -8.07 -0.83 15.94
CA ASP A 70 -8.04 -0.98 17.39
C ASP A 70 -7.93 -2.47 17.78
#